data_AF-K9TWD9-F1
#
_entry.id   AF-K9TWD9-F1
#
_cell.length_a   1.000
_cell.length_b   1.000
_cell.length_c   1.000
_cell.angle_alpha   90.00
_cell.angle_beta   90.00
_cell.angle_gamma   90.00
#
_symmetry.space_group_name_H-M   'P 1'
#
loop_
_entity.id
_entity.type
_entity.pdbx_description
1 polymer ?
#
loop_
_entity_poly.entity_id
_entity_poly.type
_entity_poly.pdbx_seq_one_letter_code
_entity_poly.pdbx_strand_id
1 'polypeptide(L)' 'MSTKKKQWITFKVSELEMQALEAYCQQTQRTKTDVLRDLIRGLPTYTNSRSATRGFNLNQPPHPEEDPNF' A
#
# COMPACT_ATOMS: atom_id res chain seq x y z
N MET A 1 -11.31 24.56 -7.29
CA MET A 1 -10.18 24.28 -6.37
C MET A 1 -10.62 23.21 -5.38
N SER A 2 -10.32 21.94 -5.64
CA SER A 2 -10.87 20.82 -4.86
C SER A 2 -10.04 20.62 -3.59
N THR A 3 -10.56 21.08 -2.46
CA THR A 3 -9.97 20.88 -1.13
C THR A 3 -9.91 19.40 -0.80
N LYS A 4 -8.70 18.84 -0.69
CA LYS A 4 -8.49 17.45 -0.24
C LYS A 4 -9.06 17.35 1.17
N LYS A 5 -10.23 16.72 1.33
CA LYS A 5 -10.87 16.48 2.64
C LYS A 5 -9.94 15.59 3.47
N LYS A 6 -9.24 16.17 4.46
CA LYS A 6 -8.48 15.41 5.44
C LYS A 6 -9.47 14.97 6.52
N GLN A 7 -9.79 13.68 6.58
CA GLN A 7 -10.57 13.11 7.67
C GLN A 7 -9.63 12.66 8.80
N TRP A 8 -10.01 12.92 10.04
CA TRP A 8 -9.35 12.41 11.22
C TRP A 8 -9.91 11.03 11.55
N ILE A 9 -9.04 10.09 11.91
CA ILE A 9 -9.42 8.75 12.32
C ILE A 9 -8.80 8.46 13.68
N THR A 10 -9.58 7.91 14.59
CA THR A 10 -9.11 7.38 15.87
C THR A 10 -9.10 5.87 15.79
N PHE A 11 -7.99 5.25 16.22
CA PHE A 11 -7.84 3.80 16.25
C PHE A 11 -7.48 3.39 17.67
N LYS A 12 -7.99 2.24 18.08
CA LYS A 12 -7.56 1.56 19.30
C LYS A 12 -6.54 0.51 18.87
N VAL A 13 -5.39 0.53 19.53
CA VAL A 13 -4.32 -0.45 19.35
C VAL A 13 -3.99 -1.04 20.71
N SER A 14 -3.47 -2.25 20.71
CA SER A 14 -2.97 -2.90 21.91
C SER A 14 -1.67 -2.21 22.37
N GLU A 15 -1.30 -2.38 23.63
CA GLU A 15 -0.08 -1.79 24.19
C GLU A 15 1.18 -2.21 23.40
N LEU A 16 1.26 -3.49 23.02
CA LEU A 16 2.36 -4.01 22.22
C LEU A 16 2.46 -3.35 20.84
N GLU A 17 1.32 -3.18 20.15
CA GLU A 17 1.24 -2.53 18.84
C GLU A 17 1.60 -1.05 18.93
N MET A 18 1.18 -0.37 20.01
CA MET A 18 1.55 1.03 20.29
C MET A 18 3.05 1.18 20.51
N GLN A 19 3.66 0.30 21.30
CA GLN A 19 5.11 0.31 21.56
C GLN A 19 5.90 0.04 20.28
N ALA A 20 5.48 -0.95 19.48
CA ALA A 20 6.10 -1.23 18.19
C ALA A 20 5.96 -0.04 17.21
N LEU A 21 4.78 0.56 17.12
CA LEU A 21 4.54 1.73 16.27
C LEU A 21 5.40 2.92 16.70
N GLU A 22 5.54 3.16 18.00
CA GLU A 22 6.35 4.26 18.52
C GLU A 22 7.84 4.05 18.26
N ALA A 23 8.36 2.85 18.53
CA ALA A 23 9.74 2.49 18.22
C ALA A 23 10.02 2.66 16.71
N TYR A 24 9.08 2.27 15.85
CA TYR A 24 9.20 2.44 14.40
C TYR A 24 9.18 3.92 13.99
N CYS A 25 8.31 4.74 14.59
CA CYS A 25 8.27 6.18 14.35
C CYS A 25 9.60 6.86 14.73
N GLN A 26 10.19 6.47 15.86
CA GLN A 26 11.48 7.00 16.31
C GLN A 26 12.62 6.60 15.36
N GLN A 27 12.68 5.33 14.96
CA GLN A 27 13.71 4.81 14.06
C GLN A 27 13.64 5.44 12.66
N THR A 28 12.43 5.63 12.13
CA THR A 28 12.23 6.12 10.76
C THR A 28 12.09 7.64 10.68
N GLN A 29 12.08 8.33 11.83
CA GLN A 29 11.76 9.76 11.97
C GLN A 29 10.42 10.14 11.28
N ARG A 30 9.51 9.18 11.13
CA ARG A 30 8.18 9.37 10.55
C ARG A 30 7.16 9.56 11.65
N THR A 31 6.14 10.37 11.38
CA THR A 31 5.01 10.49 12.32
C THR A 31 4.12 9.26 12.24
N LYS A 32 3.42 8.95 13.33
CA LYS A 32 2.39 7.89 13.37
C LYS A 32 1.41 8.00 12.19
N THR A 33 1.07 9.24 11.81
CA THR A 33 0.23 9.54 10.64
C THR A 33 0.89 9.22 9.30
N ASP A 34 2.19 9.46 9.14
CA ASP A 34 2.91 9.10 7.91
C ASP A 34 3.04 7.60 7.78
N VAL A 35 3.34 6.90 8.87
CA VAL A 35 3.38 5.42 8.92
C VAL A 35 2.02 4.86 8.54
N LEU A 36 0.95 5.33 9.17
CA LEU A 36 -0.41 4.88 8.86
C LEU A 36 -0.81 5.20 7.41
N ARG A 37 -0.45 6.38 6.89
CA ARG A 37 -0.67 6.74 5.48
C ARG A 37 0.07 5.81 4.54
N ASP A 38 1.32 5.45 4.86
CA ASP A 38 2.13 4.53 4.06
C ASP A 38 1.51 3.12 4.05
N LEU A 39 1.11 2.60 5.21
CA LEU A 39 0.38 1.33 5.34
C LEU A 39 -0.92 1.34 4.54
N ILE A 40 -1.72 2.39 4.66
CA ILE A 40 -2.98 2.55 3.90
C ILE A 40 -2.69 2.54 2.40
N ARG A 41 -1.62 3.20 1.94
CA ARG A 41 -1.22 3.21 0.52
C ARG A 41 -0.75 1.84 0.02
N GLY A 42 -0.23 1.00 0.91
CA GLY A 42 0.12 -0.38 0.63
C GLY A 42 -1.07 -1.35 0.61
N LEU A 43 -2.26 -0.92 1.05
CA LEU A 43 -3.45 -1.78 0.99
C LEU A 43 -3.85 -2.02 -0.47
N PRO A 44 -4.22 -3.26 -0.86
CA PRO A 44 -4.66 -3.57 -2.23
C PRO A 44 -5.95 -2.82 -2.61
N THR A 45 -6.70 -2.37 -1.61
CA THR A 45 -7.92 -1.57 -1.75
C THR A 45 -7.63 -0.08 -1.92
N TYR A 46 -6.40 0.38 -1.69
CA TYR A 46 -5.94 1.73 -2.07
C TYR A 46 -5.69 1.80 -3.58
N THR A 47 -6.68 1.38 -4.35
CA THR A 47 -6.78 1.81 -5.73
C THR A 47 -7.31 3.24 -5.63
N ASN A 48 -6.53 4.23 -6.05
CA ASN A 48 -7.16 5.46 -6.51
C ASN A 48 -8.12 5.01 -7.60
N SER A 49 -9.43 5.03 -7.37
CA SER A 49 -10.47 4.58 -8.31
C SER A 49 -10.50 5.49 -9.54
N ARG A 50 -9.41 5.48 -10.29
CA ARG A 50 -9.14 6.13 -11.57
C ARG A 50 -8.16 5.33 -12.43
N SER A 51 -7.70 4.17 -11.98
CA SER A 51 -6.99 3.24 -12.86
C SER A 51 -7.24 1.81 -12.40
N ALA A 52 -8.25 1.21 -13.03
CA ALA A 52 -8.32 -0.21 -13.21
C ALA A 52 -6.97 -0.74 -13.73
N THR A 53 -6.59 -1.94 -13.26
CA THR A 53 -5.81 -2.94 -14.00
C THR A 53 -4.43 -2.51 -14.50
N ARG A 54 -3.38 -2.80 -13.72
CA ARG A 54 -2.10 -3.30 -14.29
C ARG A 54 -1.15 -3.86 -13.23
N GLY A 55 -1.16 -5.20 -13.16
CA GLY A 55 0.08 -5.98 -13.23
C GLY A 55 0.86 -6.19 -11.94
N PHE A 56 0.43 -7.17 -11.14
CA PHE A 56 1.35 -8.10 -10.47
C PHE A 56 0.69 -9.48 -10.43
N ASN A 57 0.55 -10.13 -11.58
CA ASN A 57 0.26 -11.57 -11.64
C ASN A 57 1.58 -12.30 -11.90
N LEU A 58 2.19 -12.83 -10.85
CA LEU A 58 3.47 -13.54 -10.87
C LEU A 58 3.30 -15.04 -11.26
N ASN A 59 2.31 -15.36 -12.08
CA ASN A 59 2.03 -16.74 -12.54
C ASN A 59 1.75 -16.82 -14.05
N GLN A 60 2.46 -16.02 -14.85
CA GLN A 60 2.46 -16.25 -16.30
C GLN A 60 3.71 -17.09 -16.65
N PRO A 61 3.56 -18.35 -17.10
CA PRO A 61 4.68 -19.08 -17.67
C PRO A 61 5.17 -18.33 -18.93
N PRO A 62 6.48 -18.38 -19.25
CA PRO A 62 6.97 -17.84 -20.51
C PRO A 62 6.22 -18.54 -21.65
N HIS A 63 5.66 -17.76 -22.56
CA HIS A 63 5.12 -18.26 -23.82
C HIS A 63 6.32 -18.44 -24.76
N PRO A 64 6.76 -19.67 -25.10
CA PRO A 64 7.67 -19.84 -26.21
C PRO A 64 6.87 -19.59 -27.48
N GLU A 65 7.07 -18.38 -27.99
CA GLU A 65 7.34 -18.04 -29.39
C GLU A 65 7.13 -19.16 -30.42
N GLU A 66 6.39 -18.81 -31.46
CA GLU A 66 6.02 -19.64 -32.61
C GLU A 66 7.24 -20.20 -33.35
N ASP A 67 7.20 -21.48 -33.75
CA ASP A 67 8.04 -21.99 -34.85
C ASP A 67 7.14 -22.27 -36.06
N PRO A 68 7.07 -21.34 -37.04
CA PRO A 68 6.41 -21.57 -38.30
C PRO A 68 7.35 -22.36 -39.22
N ASN A 69 7.39 -23.69 -39.06
CA ASN A 69 8.01 -24.55 -40.06
C ASN A 69 7.20 -25.86 -40.24
N PHE A 70 6.22 -25.76 -41.12
CA PHE A 70 5.81 -26.85 -42.00
C PHE A 70 5.67 -26.29 -43.42
#